data_AF-M1DB55-F1
#
_entry.id   AF-M1DB55-F1
#
_cell.length_a   1.000
_cell.length_b   1.000
_cell.length_c   1.000
_cell.angle_alpha   90.00
_cell.angle_beta   90.00
_cell.angle_gamma   90.00
#
_symmetry.space_group_name_H-M   'P 1'
#
loop_
_entity.id
_entity.type
_entity.pdbx_description
1 polymer ?
#
loop_
_entity_poly.entity_id
_entity_poly.type
_entity_poly.pdbx_seq_one_letter_code
_entity_poly.pdbx_strand_id
1 'polypeptide(L)'
;MNGNHEIMNVDGDFRYVTKEGLKEFQDWAMWYSVGIDMKKLCIGLGEKGCVKDLFEGIPLEFRGVRPEYFEGIRIRIAALRPKGPISERFLSKNQTVVVVGDSVFVHGGLLPKHVDYGFENVNEEVRDWICGLKGRVSRDLVRGKDSIVWLRRFSNELAKDCDCSTLEHVLATIPGAKRMIMGHTIQESGINGVCGNQAIRIDVGMSKGCTNGLPEVLEIDRYKGLRILTSNPLYQNGKEASLDAKPKDGLGFLLPELGPKQVEVKA
;
A
#
# COMPACT_ATOMS: atom_id res chain seq x y z
N MET A 1 -5.62 -1.83 -3.63
CA MET A 1 -4.42 -2.68 -3.78
C MET A 1 -4.03 -3.23 -2.42
N ASN A 2 -3.38 -4.39 -2.34
CA ASN A 2 -2.88 -4.92 -1.08
C ASN A 2 -1.56 -4.25 -0.71
N GLY A 3 -1.51 -3.58 0.44
CA GLY A 3 -0.29 -3.07 1.05
C GLY A 3 0.22 -3.97 2.16
N ASN A 4 1.32 -3.56 2.80
CA ASN A 4 1.90 -4.35 3.89
C ASN A 4 0.93 -4.51 5.07
N HIS A 5 0.20 -3.46 5.44
CA HIS A 5 -0.72 -3.54 6.58
C HIS A 5 -1.94 -4.44 6.31
N GLU A 6 -2.49 -4.46 5.10
CA GLU A 6 -3.55 -5.41 4.74
C GLU A 6 -3.04 -6.85 4.87
N ILE A 7 -1.86 -7.14 4.33
CA ILE A 7 -1.22 -8.45 4.40
C ILE A 7 -0.93 -8.85 5.85
N MET A 8 -0.36 -7.95 6.66
CA MET A 8 -0.05 -8.22 8.06
C MET A 8 -1.30 -8.60 8.84
N ASN A 9 -2.41 -7.91 8.59
CA ASN A 9 -3.69 -8.23 9.22
C ASN A 9 -4.21 -9.62 8.83
N VAL A 10 -4.08 -10.01 7.56
CA VAL A 10 -4.41 -11.36 7.12
C VAL A 10 -3.49 -12.39 7.76
N ASP A 11 -2.22 -12.06 7.94
CA ASP A 11 -1.22 -12.93 8.56
C ASP A 11 -1.34 -13.04 10.08
N GLY A 12 -2.24 -12.27 10.71
CA GLY A 12 -2.36 -12.20 12.17
C GLY A 12 -1.23 -11.43 12.85
N ASP A 13 -0.48 -10.63 12.10
CA ASP A 13 0.57 -9.74 12.61
C ASP A 13 -0.02 -8.36 12.96
N PHE A 14 -0.19 -8.11 14.26
CA PHE A 14 -0.82 -6.90 14.78
C PHE A 14 0.14 -5.95 15.48
N ARG A 15 1.44 -6.02 15.20
CA ARG A 15 2.46 -5.20 15.90
C ARG A 15 2.24 -3.68 15.81
N TYR A 16 1.48 -3.21 14.82
CA TYR A 16 1.16 -1.78 14.60
C TYR A 16 -0.30 -1.42 14.96
N VAL A 17 -1.06 -2.34 15.56
CA VAL A 17 -2.46 -2.10 15.90
C VAL A 17 -2.55 -1.33 17.22
N THR A 18 -3.35 -0.26 17.23
CA THR A 18 -3.63 0.53 18.43
C THR A 18 -4.73 -0.09 19.28
N LYS A 19 -4.85 0.36 20.54
CA LYS A 19 -5.95 -0.05 21.42
C LYS A 19 -7.32 0.28 20.80
N GLU A 20 -7.44 1.44 20.18
CA GLU A 20 -8.63 1.92 19.51
C GLU A 20 -8.96 1.05 18.28
N GLY A 21 -7.95 0.61 17.53
CA GLY A 21 -8.11 -0.33 16.42
C GLY A 21 -8.55 -1.74 16.85
N LEU A 22 -8.27 -2.15 18.09
CA LEU A 22 -8.86 -3.36 18.67
C LEU A 22 -10.32 -3.15 19.08
N LYS A 23 -10.64 -1.98 19.65
CA LYS A 23 -12.00 -1.62 20.05
C LYS A 23 -12.95 -1.53 18.86
N GLU A 24 -12.50 -0.96 17.74
CA GLU A 24 -13.26 -0.92 16.48
C GLU A 24 -13.71 -2.32 16.02
N PHE A 25 -12.84 -3.32 16.18
CA PHE A 25 -13.16 -4.70 15.83
C PHE A 25 -14.15 -5.34 16.82
N GLN A 26 -14.08 -5.00 18.11
CA GLN A 26 -15.11 -5.41 19.08
C GLN A 26 -16.49 -4.86 18.69
N ASP A 27 -16.55 -3.59 18.32
CA ASP A 27 -17.81 -2.95 17.92
C ASP A 27 -18.34 -3.54 16.59
N TRP A 28 -17.45 -3.82 15.63
CA TRP A 28 -17.80 -4.55 14.41
C TRP A 28 -18.35 -5.96 14.72
N ALA A 29 -17.74 -6.71 15.63
CA ALA A 29 -18.16 -8.06 15.96
C ALA A 29 -19.54 -8.12 16.60
N MET A 30 -19.89 -7.10 17.40
CA MET A 30 -21.25 -6.94 17.93
C MET A 30 -22.26 -6.83 16.79
N TRP A 31 -22.07 -5.93 15.82
CA TRP A 31 -22.96 -5.79 14.66
C TRP A 31 -22.96 -7.00 13.74
N TYR A 32 -21.80 -7.64 13.56
CA TYR A 32 -21.69 -8.87 12.79
C TYR A 32 -22.53 -9.98 13.42
N SER A 33 -22.46 -10.14 14.74
CA SER A 33 -23.22 -11.15 15.49
C SER A 33 -24.72 -10.89 15.40
N VAL A 34 -25.15 -9.64 15.59
CA VAL A 34 -26.56 -9.23 15.39
C VAL A 34 -27.04 -9.60 13.98
N GLY A 35 -26.24 -9.29 12.95
CA GLY A 35 -26.58 -9.63 11.57
C GLY A 35 -26.66 -11.14 11.31
N ILE A 36 -25.83 -11.93 11.98
CA ILE A 36 -25.89 -13.40 11.93
C ILE A 36 -27.16 -13.91 12.61
N ASP A 37 -27.51 -13.41 13.78
CA ASP A 37 -28.71 -13.83 14.50
C ASP A 37 -29.99 -13.46 13.73
N MET A 38 -30.03 -12.27 13.12
CA MET A 38 -31.11 -11.90 12.21
C MET A 38 -31.24 -12.88 11.02
N LYS A 39 -30.12 -13.29 10.41
CA LYS A 39 -30.14 -14.26 9.29
C LYS A 39 -30.65 -15.64 9.71
N LYS A 40 -30.40 -16.07 10.96
CA LYS A 40 -30.91 -17.35 11.48
C LYS A 40 -32.44 -17.38 11.59
N LEU A 41 -33.07 -16.22 11.76
CA LEU A 41 -34.53 -16.09 11.80
C LEU A 41 -35.19 -16.20 10.41
N CYS A 42 -34.40 -16.12 9.32
CA CYS A 42 -34.92 -16.22 7.96
C CYS A 42 -35.03 -17.69 7.49
N ILE A 43 -36.24 -18.10 7.10
CA ILE A 43 -36.55 -19.42 6.55
C ILE A 43 -35.71 -19.67 5.28
N GLY A 44 -35.02 -20.82 5.20
CA GLY A 44 -34.18 -21.21 4.05
C GLY A 44 -32.74 -20.67 4.05
N LEU A 45 -32.40 -19.73 4.93
CA LEU A 45 -31.02 -19.23 5.14
C LEU A 45 -30.33 -19.90 6.34
N GLY A 46 -31.07 -20.20 7.41
CA GLY A 46 -30.54 -20.86 8.61
C GLY A 46 -30.19 -22.35 8.42
N GLU A 47 -30.86 -23.06 7.52
CA GLU A 47 -30.75 -24.51 7.35
C GLU A 47 -29.54 -24.96 6.51
N LYS A 48 -28.93 -24.06 5.73
CA LYS A 48 -27.81 -24.40 4.81
C LYS A 48 -26.42 -24.43 5.46
N GLY A 49 -26.31 -24.52 6.79
CA GLY A 49 -25.01 -24.53 7.48
C GLY A 49 -24.20 -23.23 7.30
N CYS A 50 -24.91 -22.11 7.09
CA CYS A 50 -24.33 -20.83 6.68
C CYS A 50 -23.65 -20.06 7.84
N VAL A 51 -23.83 -20.52 9.09
CA VAL A 51 -23.24 -19.87 10.28
C VAL A 51 -22.15 -20.77 10.84
N LYS A 52 -20.92 -20.54 10.40
CA LYS A 52 -19.73 -21.14 11.04
C LYS A 52 -19.37 -20.34 12.28
N ASP A 53 -18.84 -21.04 13.29
CA ASP A 53 -18.27 -20.36 14.45
C ASP A 53 -17.11 -19.46 13.97
N LEU A 54 -17.30 -18.15 14.10
CA LEU A 54 -16.32 -17.15 13.69
C LEU A 54 -14.98 -17.37 14.39
N PHE A 55 -15.00 -17.88 15.63
CA PHE A 55 -13.84 -18.05 16.48
C PHE A 55 -13.22 -19.45 16.44
N GLU A 56 -13.72 -20.33 15.56
CA GLU A 56 -13.23 -21.70 15.43
C GLU A 56 -11.72 -21.70 15.17
N GLY A 57 -10.97 -22.45 15.98
CA GLY A 57 -9.51 -22.58 15.87
C GLY A 57 -8.70 -21.35 16.31
N ILE A 58 -9.32 -20.33 16.91
CA ILE A 58 -8.61 -19.14 17.42
C ILE A 58 -8.35 -19.29 18.93
N PRO A 59 -7.09 -19.17 19.40
CA PRO A 59 -6.75 -19.23 20.81
C PRO A 59 -7.51 -18.21 21.67
N LEU A 60 -7.73 -18.56 22.94
CA LEU A 60 -8.30 -17.66 23.96
C LEU A 60 -7.25 -16.73 24.59
N GLU A 61 -5.98 -17.15 24.55
CA GLU A 61 -4.87 -16.44 25.16
C GLU A 61 -3.72 -16.31 24.14
N PHE A 62 -2.98 -15.20 24.24
CA PHE A 62 -1.89 -14.89 23.32
C PHE A 62 -0.61 -14.61 24.11
N ARG A 63 0.42 -15.43 23.86
CA ARG A 63 1.72 -15.29 24.54
C ARG A 63 2.32 -13.90 24.27
N GLY A 64 2.74 -13.21 25.33
CA GLY A 64 3.37 -11.89 25.23
C GLY A 64 2.39 -10.73 25.03
N VAL A 65 1.08 -11.00 25.05
CA VAL A 65 0.03 -9.98 25.01
C VAL A 65 -0.58 -9.87 26.41
N ARG A 66 -0.95 -8.64 26.81
CA ARG A 66 -1.65 -8.42 28.10
C ARG A 66 -3.11 -8.88 28.00
N PRO A 67 -3.69 -9.49 29.06
CA PRO A 67 -5.04 -10.05 29.02
C PRO A 67 -6.14 -9.10 28.55
N GLU A 68 -6.01 -7.79 28.84
CA GLU A 68 -6.99 -6.78 28.42
C GLU A 68 -7.13 -6.64 26.88
N TYR A 69 -6.20 -7.19 26.10
CA TYR A 69 -6.23 -7.15 24.63
C TYR A 69 -6.63 -8.46 23.97
N PHE A 70 -6.78 -9.55 24.73
CA PHE A 70 -7.05 -10.88 24.17
C PHE A 70 -8.33 -10.90 23.33
N GLU A 71 -9.41 -10.32 23.84
CA GLU A 71 -10.69 -10.29 23.12
C GLU A 71 -10.57 -9.54 21.78
N GLY A 72 -10.04 -8.32 21.80
CA GLY A 72 -9.90 -7.52 20.59
C GLY A 72 -8.99 -8.17 19.54
N ILE A 73 -7.87 -8.78 19.97
CA ILE A 73 -6.99 -9.54 19.06
C ILE A 73 -7.74 -10.75 18.50
N ARG A 74 -8.41 -11.54 19.35
CA ARG A 74 -9.14 -12.73 18.93
C ARG A 74 -10.20 -12.40 17.87
N ILE A 75 -10.96 -11.33 18.08
CA ILE A 75 -11.96 -10.84 17.12
C ILE A 75 -11.30 -10.38 15.82
N ARG A 76 -10.18 -9.64 15.91
CA ARG A 76 -9.45 -9.17 14.74
C ARG A 76 -8.91 -10.32 13.88
N ILE A 77 -8.36 -11.36 14.50
CA ILE A 77 -7.99 -12.61 13.80
C ILE A 77 -9.21 -13.19 13.11
N ALA A 78 -10.32 -13.32 13.83
CA ALA A 78 -11.52 -13.95 13.30
C ALA A 78 -12.04 -13.23 12.04
N ALA A 79 -11.97 -11.90 12.04
CA ALA A 79 -12.42 -11.04 10.96
C ALA A 79 -11.47 -11.03 9.75
N LEU A 80 -10.15 -11.00 9.98
CA LEU A 80 -9.13 -10.69 8.96
C LEU A 80 -8.28 -11.88 8.51
N ARG A 81 -8.26 -13.00 9.24
CA ARG A 81 -7.52 -14.22 8.83
C ARG A 81 -7.92 -14.68 7.42
N PRO A 82 -7.15 -15.55 6.74
CA PRO A 82 -7.62 -16.22 5.53
C PRO A 82 -9.04 -16.77 5.71
N LYS A 83 -9.92 -16.51 4.73
CA LYS A 83 -11.36 -16.85 4.78
C LYS A 83 -12.16 -16.14 5.89
N GLY A 84 -11.59 -15.09 6.49
CA GLY A 84 -12.28 -14.21 7.40
C GLY A 84 -13.31 -13.33 6.67
N PRO A 85 -14.42 -12.94 7.31
CA PRO A 85 -15.50 -12.23 6.65
C PRO A 85 -15.10 -10.85 6.11
N ILE A 86 -14.09 -10.18 6.69
CA ILE A 86 -13.59 -8.89 6.17
C ILE A 86 -12.55 -9.13 5.08
N SER A 87 -11.59 -10.02 5.32
CA SER A 87 -10.50 -10.29 4.37
C SER A 87 -11.02 -10.85 3.05
N GLU A 88 -11.91 -11.85 3.11
CA GLU A 88 -12.54 -12.44 1.91
C GLU A 88 -13.38 -11.41 1.16
N ARG A 89 -14.12 -10.54 1.87
CA ARG A 89 -15.02 -9.58 1.21
C ARG A 89 -14.30 -8.39 0.59
N PHE A 90 -13.30 -7.86 1.28
CA PHE A 90 -12.69 -6.56 0.95
C PHE A 90 -11.23 -6.66 0.49
N LEU A 91 -10.44 -7.58 1.05
CA LEU A 91 -9.00 -7.66 0.73
C LEU A 91 -8.71 -8.60 -0.45
N SER A 92 -9.51 -9.66 -0.63
CA SER A 92 -9.33 -10.59 -1.76
C SER A 92 -9.50 -9.93 -3.13
N LYS A 93 -10.26 -8.82 -3.19
CA LYS A 93 -10.55 -8.07 -4.42
C LYS A 93 -9.44 -7.10 -4.81
N ASN A 94 -8.53 -6.83 -3.89
CA ASN A 94 -7.40 -5.96 -4.13
C ASN A 94 -6.32 -6.69 -4.94
N GLN A 95 -5.81 -6.02 -5.96
CA GLN A 95 -4.61 -6.46 -6.68
C GLN A 95 -3.35 -6.12 -5.86
N THR A 96 -2.34 -6.98 -5.95
CA THR A 96 -1.01 -6.77 -5.36
C THR A 96 -0.10 -6.00 -6.32
N VAL A 97 -0.21 -6.29 -7.63
CA VAL A 97 0.49 -5.59 -8.72
C VAL A 97 -0.51 -5.25 -9.81
N VAL A 98 -0.45 -4.03 -10.36
CA VAL A 98 -1.33 -3.61 -11.48
C VAL A 98 -0.52 -2.83 -12.51
N VAL A 99 -0.76 -3.10 -13.79
CA VAL A 99 -0.22 -2.30 -14.90
C VAL A 99 -1.35 -1.47 -15.50
N VAL A 100 -1.16 -0.14 -15.59
CA VAL A 100 -2.12 0.77 -16.23
C VAL A 100 -1.35 1.66 -17.21
N GLY A 101 -1.63 1.50 -18.50
CA GLY A 101 -0.86 2.17 -19.55
C GLY A 101 0.60 1.75 -19.50
N ASP A 102 1.49 2.73 -19.37
CA ASP A 102 2.94 2.55 -19.25
C ASP A 102 3.45 2.56 -17.80
N SER A 103 2.55 2.45 -16.81
CA SER A 103 2.88 2.58 -15.39
C SER A 103 2.51 1.32 -14.61
N VAL A 104 3.45 0.82 -13.80
CA VAL A 104 3.25 -0.33 -12.91
C VAL A 104 3.07 0.16 -11.48
N PHE A 105 1.97 -0.23 -10.84
CA PHE A 105 1.64 0.12 -9.47
C PHE A 105 1.92 -1.04 -8.55
N VAL A 106 2.62 -0.76 -7.45
CA VAL A 106 2.92 -1.70 -6.36
C VAL A 106 2.99 -0.96 -5.03
N HIS A 107 2.81 -1.66 -3.92
CA HIS A 107 2.93 -1.02 -2.62
C HIS A 107 4.38 -0.66 -2.27
N GLY A 108 5.32 -1.62 -2.34
CA GLY A 108 6.73 -1.40 -2.05
C GLY A 108 7.62 -1.33 -3.31
N GLY A 109 7.64 -2.40 -4.11
CA GLY A 109 8.46 -2.45 -5.33
C GLY A 109 8.55 -3.85 -5.96
N LEU A 110 9.17 -3.98 -7.15
CA LEU A 110 9.34 -5.26 -7.85
C LEU A 110 10.82 -5.59 -8.11
N LEU A 111 11.21 -6.83 -7.86
CA LEU A 111 12.50 -7.39 -8.23
C LEU A 111 12.31 -8.28 -9.47
N PRO A 112 13.38 -8.62 -10.22
CA PRO A 112 13.28 -9.48 -11.40
C PRO A 112 12.51 -10.78 -11.14
N LYS A 113 12.79 -11.44 -10.00
CA LYS A 113 12.08 -12.66 -9.55
C LYS A 113 10.56 -12.51 -9.45
N HIS A 114 10.03 -11.31 -9.19
CA HIS A 114 8.59 -11.06 -9.13
C HIS A 114 7.98 -10.91 -10.52
N VAL A 115 8.74 -10.36 -11.48
CA VAL A 115 8.32 -10.27 -12.89
C VAL A 115 8.36 -11.66 -13.52
N ASP A 116 9.44 -12.41 -13.30
CA ASP A 116 9.60 -13.79 -13.78
C ASP A 116 8.50 -14.73 -13.28
N TYR A 117 8.00 -14.48 -12.06
CA TYR A 117 6.88 -15.25 -11.50
C TYR A 117 5.55 -14.98 -12.23
N GLY A 118 5.38 -13.82 -12.85
CA GLY A 118 4.16 -13.40 -13.54
C GLY A 118 3.16 -12.69 -12.62
N PHE A 119 2.64 -11.54 -13.06
CA PHE A 119 1.77 -10.70 -12.22
C PHE A 119 0.40 -11.32 -11.96
N GLU A 120 -0.13 -12.07 -12.92
CA GLU A 120 -1.34 -12.87 -12.75
C GLU A 120 -1.12 -13.89 -11.63
N ASN A 121 -0.02 -14.65 -11.66
CA ASN A 121 0.32 -15.63 -10.62
C ASN A 121 0.49 -14.97 -9.24
N VAL A 122 1.13 -13.79 -9.17
CA VAL A 122 1.24 -13.01 -7.92
C VAL A 122 -0.15 -12.68 -7.37
N ASN A 123 -1.01 -12.10 -8.21
CA ASN A 123 -2.33 -11.63 -7.80
C ASN A 123 -3.25 -12.79 -7.42
N GLU A 124 -3.23 -13.88 -8.18
CA GLU A 124 -3.99 -15.10 -7.91
C GLU A 124 -3.54 -15.77 -6.61
N GLU A 125 -2.23 -15.94 -6.41
CA GLU A 125 -1.73 -16.59 -5.20
C GLU A 125 -2.09 -15.80 -3.93
N VAL A 126 -1.93 -14.47 -3.95
CA VAL A 126 -2.27 -13.64 -2.80
C VAL A 126 -3.79 -13.66 -2.55
N ARG A 127 -4.61 -13.56 -3.59
CA ARG A 127 -6.07 -13.67 -3.49
C ARG A 127 -6.50 -15.02 -2.92
N ASP A 128 -5.98 -16.11 -3.48
CA ASP A 128 -6.39 -17.46 -3.12
C ASP A 128 -5.95 -17.81 -1.70
N TRP A 129 -4.82 -17.27 -1.24
CA TRP A 129 -4.44 -17.31 0.17
C TRP A 129 -5.42 -16.51 1.04
N ILE A 130 -5.76 -15.28 0.68
CA ILE A 130 -6.74 -14.46 1.43
C ILE A 130 -8.11 -15.15 1.51
N CYS A 131 -8.57 -15.79 0.43
CA CYS A 131 -9.82 -16.56 0.40
C CYS A 131 -9.72 -17.90 1.16
N GLY A 132 -8.54 -18.30 1.62
CA GLY A 132 -8.31 -19.60 2.25
C GLY A 132 -8.44 -20.80 1.29
N LEU A 133 -8.36 -20.56 -0.03
CA LEU A 133 -8.25 -21.60 -1.05
C LEU A 133 -6.83 -22.21 -1.06
N LYS A 134 -5.83 -21.42 -0.65
CA LYS A 134 -4.45 -21.85 -0.46
C LYS A 134 -4.03 -21.67 1.00
N GLY A 135 -3.48 -22.71 1.62
CA GLY A 135 -3.08 -22.67 3.04
C GLY A 135 -1.87 -21.78 3.34
N ARG A 136 -1.08 -21.42 2.31
CA ARG A 136 0.13 -20.59 2.44
C ARG A 136 0.32 -19.72 1.21
N VAL A 137 0.98 -18.59 1.39
CA VAL A 137 1.45 -17.66 0.35
C VAL A 137 2.97 -17.61 0.38
N SER A 138 3.59 -17.52 -0.80
CA SER A 138 5.03 -17.32 -0.92
C SER A 138 5.51 -16.12 -0.08
N ARG A 139 6.55 -16.35 0.71
CA ARG A 139 7.14 -15.29 1.55
C ARG A 139 7.69 -14.17 0.69
N ASP A 140 8.29 -14.48 -0.45
CA ASP A 140 8.84 -13.48 -1.37
C ASP A 140 7.78 -12.52 -1.91
N LEU A 141 6.49 -12.86 -1.88
CA LEU A 141 5.44 -11.95 -2.32
C LEU A 141 5.02 -10.97 -1.23
N VAL A 142 4.95 -11.43 0.02
CA VAL A 142 4.22 -10.70 1.08
C VAL A 142 4.98 -10.51 2.40
N ARG A 143 6.15 -11.15 2.59
CA ARG A 143 6.95 -11.07 3.81
C ARG A 143 8.43 -10.79 3.54
N GLY A 144 9.02 -9.98 4.41
CA GLY A 144 10.45 -9.69 4.39
C GLY A 144 10.82 -8.55 3.46
N LYS A 145 12.00 -7.97 3.69
CA LYS A 145 12.45 -6.71 3.07
C LYS A 145 12.48 -6.69 1.53
N ASP A 146 12.57 -7.85 0.91
CA ASP A 146 12.66 -7.99 -0.54
C ASP A 146 11.33 -8.45 -1.18
N SER A 147 10.23 -8.38 -0.43
CA SER A 147 8.90 -8.74 -0.93
C SER A 147 8.15 -7.54 -1.51
N ILE A 148 7.14 -7.81 -2.36
CA ILE A 148 6.44 -6.78 -3.15
C ILE A 148 5.87 -5.65 -2.29
N VAL A 149 5.35 -6.00 -1.11
CA VAL A 149 4.74 -5.04 -0.18
C VAL A 149 5.72 -4.45 0.83
N TRP A 150 7.00 -4.82 0.84
CA TRP A 150 7.99 -4.32 1.81
C TRP A 150 9.25 -3.73 1.18
N LEU A 151 9.45 -3.93 -0.13
CA LEU A 151 10.65 -3.48 -0.83
C LEU A 151 10.78 -1.96 -0.77
N ARG A 152 11.98 -1.48 -0.43
CA ARG A 152 12.33 -0.04 -0.36
C ARG A 152 13.43 0.38 -1.32
N ARG A 153 14.01 -0.55 -2.08
CA ARG A 153 15.21 -0.32 -2.91
C ARG A 153 15.06 0.80 -3.96
N PHE A 154 13.84 1.13 -4.36
CA PHE A 154 13.56 2.19 -5.33
C PHE A 154 12.80 3.38 -4.71
N SER A 155 12.52 3.32 -3.41
CA SER A 155 11.80 4.34 -2.66
C SER A 155 12.53 4.82 -1.41
N ASN A 156 13.81 4.47 -1.24
CA ASN A 156 14.67 4.93 -0.15
C ASN A 156 14.55 6.45 0.05
N GLU A 157 14.63 6.90 1.30
CA GLU A 157 14.47 8.32 1.66
C GLU A 157 15.40 9.22 0.83
N LEU A 158 16.69 8.86 0.76
CA LEU A 158 17.67 9.53 -0.06
C LEU A 158 17.67 8.98 -1.49
N ALA A 159 17.47 9.86 -2.47
CA ALA A 159 17.42 9.49 -3.89
C ALA A 159 18.69 8.77 -4.39
N LYS A 160 19.87 9.12 -3.85
CA LYS A 160 21.16 8.49 -4.20
C LYS A 160 21.26 7.01 -3.79
N ASP A 161 20.43 6.58 -2.85
CA ASP A 161 20.43 5.20 -2.33
C ASP A 161 19.43 4.31 -3.10
N CYS A 162 18.78 4.85 -4.13
CA CYS A 162 17.89 4.09 -4.99
C CYS A 162 18.69 3.28 -6.02
N ASP A 163 18.36 1.98 -6.14
CA ASP A 163 18.98 1.07 -7.10
C ASP A 163 18.36 1.24 -8.50
N CYS A 164 18.78 2.30 -9.19
CA CYS A 164 18.24 2.64 -10.52
C CYS A 164 18.58 1.59 -11.59
N SER A 165 19.71 0.89 -11.47
CA SER A 165 20.11 -0.14 -12.44
C SER A 165 19.18 -1.35 -12.37
N THR A 166 18.87 -1.83 -11.15
CA THR A 166 17.89 -2.91 -10.98
C THR A 166 16.49 -2.46 -11.41
N LEU A 167 16.09 -1.23 -11.10
CA LEU A 167 14.80 -0.69 -11.52
C LEU A 167 14.65 -0.66 -13.04
N GLU A 168 15.67 -0.16 -13.74
CA GLU A 168 15.69 -0.10 -15.21
C GLU A 168 15.57 -1.49 -15.81
N HIS A 169 16.32 -2.47 -15.27
CA HIS A 169 16.22 -3.86 -15.71
C HIS A 169 14.81 -4.43 -15.51
N VAL A 170 14.21 -4.22 -14.34
CA VAL A 170 12.84 -4.65 -14.04
C VAL A 170 11.84 -4.05 -15.02
N LEU A 171 11.91 -2.73 -15.27
CA LEU A 171 10.99 -2.07 -16.20
C LEU A 171 11.17 -2.56 -17.64
N ALA A 172 12.41 -2.81 -18.07
CA ALA A 172 12.71 -3.36 -19.40
C ALA A 172 12.11 -4.76 -19.63
N THR A 173 11.93 -5.54 -18.56
CA THR A 173 11.28 -6.87 -18.64
C THR A 173 9.75 -6.82 -18.68
N ILE A 174 9.14 -5.66 -18.41
CA ILE A 174 7.67 -5.50 -18.38
C ILE A 174 7.23 -4.81 -19.68
N PRO A 175 6.50 -5.48 -20.58
CA PRO A 175 6.14 -4.92 -21.88
C PRO A 175 5.40 -3.58 -21.76
N GLY A 176 5.98 -2.53 -22.35
CA GLY A 176 5.40 -1.19 -22.41
C GLY A 176 5.51 -0.37 -21.12
N ALA A 177 6.08 -0.92 -20.04
CA ALA A 177 6.27 -0.17 -18.79
C ALA A 177 7.41 0.84 -18.93
N LYS A 178 7.14 2.09 -18.58
CA LYS A 178 8.13 3.18 -18.50
C LYS A 178 8.48 3.55 -17.06
N ARG A 179 7.59 3.25 -16.10
CA ARG A 179 7.79 3.64 -14.70
C ARG A 179 7.07 2.73 -13.71
N MET A 180 7.60 2.72 -12.50
CA MET A 180 7.02 2.08 -11.33
C MET A 180 6.55 3.16 -10.33
N ILE A 181 5.30 3.05 -9.90
CA ILE A 181 4.67 3.94 -8.94
C ILE A 181 4.50 3.17 -7.64
N MET A 182 5.06 3.69 -6.55
CA MET A 182 5.13 2.98 -5.28
C MET A 182 4.96 3.89 -4.06
N GLY A 183 4.44 3.30 -2.99
CA GLY A 183 4.31 3.95 -1.69
C GLY A 183 5.27 3.36 -0.67
N HIS A 184 4.75 3.00 0.51
CA HIS A 184 5.41 2.29 1.61
C HIS A 184 6.52 3.04 2.35
N THR A 185 7.35 3.78 1.62
CA THR A 185 8.42 4.61 2.17
C THR A 185 8.00 6.07 2.09
N ILE A 186 7.78 6.67 3.25
CA ILE A 186 7.31 8.05 3.39
C ILE A 186 8.32 9.02 2.76
N GLN A 187 7.80 9.96 1.98
CA GLN A 187 8.51 11.04 1.33
C GLN A 187 8.13 12.35 1.99
N GLU A 188 9.02 12.90 2.84
CA GLU A 188 8.75 14.13 3.59
C GLU A 188 8.59 15.36 2.69
N SER A 189 9.22 15.35 1.52
CA SER A 189 9.14 16.44 0.53
C SER A 189 7.90 16.40 -0.37
N GLY A 190 6.99 15.44 -0.14
CA GLY A 190 5.85 15.16 -1.02
C GLY A 190 6.19 14.16 -2.12
N ILE A 191 5.22 13.95 -3.03
CA ILE A 191 5.36 13.07 -4.19
C ILE A 191 6.53 13.54 -5.04
N ASN A 192 7.36 12.61 -5.49
CA ASN A 192 8.52 12.95 -6.29
C ASN A 192 8.98 11.77 -7.16
N GLY A 193 9.91 12.04 -8.06
CA GLY A 193 10.49 11.06 -8.96
C GLY A 193 12.00 10.91 -8.77
N VAL A 194 12.49 9.68 -8.94
CA VAL A 194 13.92 9.34 -8.94
C VAL A 194 14.24 8.45 -10.15
N CYS A 195 15.52 8.20 -10.41
CA CYS A 195 15.98 7.40 -11.55
C CYS A 195 15.43 7.90 -12.90
N GLY A 196 15.51 9.21 -13.14
CA GLY A 196 14.94 9.81 -14.36
C GLY A 196 13.42 9.66 -14.49
N ASN A 197 12.70 9.67 -13.36
CA ASN A 197 11.25 9.49 -13.26
C ASN A 197 10.75 8.08 -13.65
N GLN A 198 11.64 7.10 -13.64
CA GLN A 198 11.28 5.68 -13.70
C GLN A 198 10.72 5.16 -12.37
N ALA A 199 11.08 5.75 -11.24
CA ALA A 199 10.46 5.48 -9.95
C ALA A 199 9.73 6.72 -9.44
N ILE A 200 8.42 6.61 -9.26
CA ILE A 200 7.56 7.67 -8.71
C ILE A 200 7.14 7.25 -7.31
N ARG A 201 7.57 8.02 -6.31
CA ARG A 201 7.38 7.75 -4.88
C ARG A 201 6.20 8.59 -4.39
N ILE A 202 5.09 7.93 -4.04
CA ILE A 202 3.80 8.61 -3.80
C ILE A 202 3.32 8.60 -2.34
N ASP A 203 4.05 7.96 -1.43
CA ASP A 203 3.66 7.94 0.00
C ASP A 203 4.16 9.22 0.69
N VAL A 204 3.23 10.12 1.00
CA VAL A 204 3.53 11.39 1.70
C VAL A 204 3.28 11.30 3.21
N GLY A 205 3.01 10.11 3.76
CA GLY A 205 2.79 9.93 5.19
C GLY A 205 1.52 10.60 5.73
N MET A 206 0.44 10.58 4.94
CA MET A 206 -0.83 11.31 5.21
C MET A 206 -1.47 10.99 6.57
N SER A 207 -1.24 9.79 7.12
CA SER A 207 -1.84 9.39 8.39
C SER A 207 -1.27 10.21 9.55
N LYS A 208 -2.15 10.65 10.46
CA LYS A 208 -1.76 11.29 11.73
C LYS A 208 -0.84 10.40 12.59
N GLY A 209 -0.95 9.08 12.45
CA GLY A 209 -0.08 8.12 13.16
C GLY A 209 1.32 7.97 12.55
N CYS A 210 1.56 8.59 11.39
CA CYS A 210 2.86 8.64 10.74
C CYS A 210 3.44 10.05 10.88
N THR A 211 3.38 10.86 9.82
CA THR A 211 3.91 12.22 9.80
C THR A 211 2.82 13.29 9.72
N ASN A 212 1.54 12.90 9.60
CA ASN A 212 0.44 13.82 9.34
C ASN A 212 0.72 14.71 8.11
N GLY A 213 1.35 14.13 7.08
CA GLY A 213 1.80 14.84 5.89
C GLY A 213 0.64 15.41 5.07
N LEU A 214 0.92 16.48 4.32
CA LEU A 214 -0.08 17.10 3.46
C LEU A 214 -0.51 16.13 2.35
N PRO A 215 -1.81 15.91 2.12
CA PRO A 215 -2.27 15.08 1.01
C PRO A 215 -1.86 15.64 -0.34
N GLU A 216 -1.35 14.77 -1.21
CA GLU A 216 -1.00 15.07 -2.60
C GLU A 216 -1.56 14.01 -3.53
N VAL A 217 -1.82 14.37 -4.79
CA VAL A 217 -2.40 13.48 -5.79
C VAL A 217 -1.50 13.44 -7.02
N LEU A 218 -1.15 12.24 -7.45
CA LEU A 218 -0.51 12.01 -8.75
C LEU A 218 -1.59 11.87 -9.84
N GLU A 219 -1.74 12.88 -10.68
CA GLU A 219 -2.54 12.84 -11.90
C GLU A 219 -1.72 12.20 -13.03
N ILE A 220 -2.31 11.21 -13.70
CA ILE A 220 -1.74 10.57 -14.89
C ILE A 220 -2.70 10.80 -16.05
N ASP A 221 -2.29 11.65 -16.99
CA ASP A 221 -3.07 11.96 -18.18
C ASP A 221 -2.33 11.45 -19.43
N ARG A 222 -3.08 10.87 -20.37
CA ARG A 222 -2.53 10.29 -21.60
C ARG A 222 -1.74 11.31 -22.43
N TYR A 223 -2.16 12.57 -22.42
CA TYR A 223 -1.61 13.63 -23.28
C TYR A 223 -0.72 14.59 -22.51
N LYS A 224 -1.06 14.89 -21.25
CA LYS A 224 -0.34 15.85 -20.39
C LYS A 224 0.73 15.19 -19.53
N GLY A 225 0.79 13.86 -19.48
CA GLY A 225 1.79 13.11 -18.70
C GLY A 225 1.47 13.10 -17.20
N LEU A 226 2.52 13.06 -16.38
CA LEU A 226 2.41 13.08 -14.91
C LEU A 226 2.31 14.51 -14.38
N ARG A 227 1.43 14.71 -13.40
CA ARG A 227 1.34 15.95 -12.65
C ARG A 227 1.04 15.68 -11.19
N ILE A 228 1.66 16.47 -10.31
CA ILE A 228 1.34 16.46 -8.89
C ILE A 228 0.34 17.59 -8.61
N LEU A 229 -0.79 17.24 -7.99
CA LEU A 229 -1.78 18.17 -7.48
C LEU A 229 -1.61 18.25 -5.96
N THR A 230 -1.28 19.43 -5.46
CA THR A 230 -0.99 19.66 -4.04
C THR A 230 -1.52 21.04 -3.63
N SER A 231 -1.99 21.13 -2.38
CA SER A 231 -2.33 22.41 -1.75
C SER A 231 -1.11 23.07 -1.09
N ASN A 232 0.09 22.48 -1.22
CA ASN A 232 1.32 23.02 -0.66
C ASN A 232 1.65 24.36 -1.35
N PRO A 233 1.67 25.49 -0.61
CA PRO A 233 1.96 26.81 -1.19
C PRO A 233 3.33 26.90 -1.87
N LEU A 234 4.31 26.12 -1.40
CA LEU A 234 5.66 26.09 -1.97
C LEU A 234 5.67 25.62 -3.44
N TYR A 235 4.69 24.81 -3.84
CA TYR A 235 4.54 24.35 -5.23
C TYR A 235 3.71 25.32 -6.10
N GLN A 236 2.92 26.20 -5.50
CA GLN A 236 2.12 27.19 -6.23
C GLN A 236 2.99 28.36 -6.71
N ASN A 237 3.96 28.80 -5.91
CA ASN A 237 4.87 29.90 -6.25
C ASN A 237 5.83 29.58 -7.41
N GLY A 238 6.09 28.29 -7.68
CA GLY A 238 6.94 27.87 -8.81
C GLY A 238 6.33 28.14 -10.19
N LYS A 239 5.00 28.28 -10.29
CA LYS A 239 4.34 28.65 -11.54
C LYS A 239 4.44 30.15 -11.85
N GLU A 240 4.36 31.01 -10.84
CA GLU A 240 4.52 32.47 -11.02
C GLU A 240 5.98 32.86 -11.29
N ALA A 241 6.95 32.21 -10.64
CA ALA A 241 8.37 32.46 -10.89
C ALA A 241 8.85 32.06 -12.30
N SER A 242 8.13 31.15 -12.98
CA SER A 242 8.48 30.67 -14.32
C SER A 242 8.07 31.61 -15.46
N LEU A 243 7.26 32.64 -15.18
CA LEU A 243 6.76 33.58 -16.19
C LEU A 243 7.54 34.90 -16.26
N ASP A 244 8.37 35.24 -15.27
CA ASP A 244 9.01 36.57 -15.17
C ASP A 244 10.56 36.58 -15.12
N ALA A 245 11.23 35.45 -15.28
CA ALA A 245 12.70 35.43 -15.30
C ALA A 245 13.27 35.89 -16.67
N LYS A 246 13.37 37.21 -16.88
CA LYS A 246 14.30 37.78 -17.87
C LYS A 246 15.75 37.53 -17.40
N PRO A 247 16.67 37.18 -18.31
CA PRO A 247 18.06 36.96 -17.94
C PRO A 247 18.76 38.31 -17.79
N LYS A 248 19.27 38.62 -16.59
CA LYS A 248 20.51 39.40 -16.40
C LYS A 248 21.01 39.45 -14.95
N ASP A 249 22.27 39.05 -14.83
CA ASP A 249 23.37 39.54 -13.99
C ASP A 249 23.18 39.80 -12.49
N GLY A 250 23.98 39.09 -11.68
CA GLY A 250 24.69 39.70 -10.56
C GLY A 250 24.44 39.12 -9.15
N LEU A 251 25.51 38.52 -8.60
CA LEU A 251 25.83 38.32 -7.18
C LEU A 251 24.85 37.51 -6.28
N GLY A 252 25.21 36.23 -6.13
CA GLY A 252 25.68 35.72 -4.83
C GLY A 252 24.67 35.63 -3.68
N PHE A 253 23.89 34.54 -3.66
CA PHE A 253 23.52 33.86 -2.41
C PHE A 253 23.47 32.35 -2.67
N LEU A 254 24.40 31.63 -2.03
CA LEU A 254 24.41 30.17 -1.96
C LEU A 254 23.31 29.71 -1.01
N LEU A 255 22.11 29.46 -1.55
CA LEU A 255 21.12 28.60 -0.92
C LEU A 255 21.06 27.30 -1.74
N PRO A 256 21.23 26.12 -1.14
CA PRO A 256 21.04 24.88 -1.88
C PRO A 256 19.60 24.83 -2.39
N GLU A 257 19.41 24.55 -3.67
CA GLU A 257 18.11 24.24 -4.28
C GLU A 257 17.52 22.96 -3.65
N LEU A 258 16.96 23.09 -2.45
CA LEU A 258 16.22 22.04 -1.73
C LEU A 258 14.70 22.22 -1.89
N GLY A 259 14.28 22.90 -2.95
CA GLY A 259 12.89 22.91 -3.38
C GLY A 259 12.57 21.61 -4.11
N PRO A 260 11.44 20.94 -3.83
CA PRO A 260 11.04 19.78 -4.60
C PRO A 260 10.81 20.18 -6.06
N LYS A 261 11.60 19.61 -6.96
CA LYS A 261 11.44 19.80 -8.41
C LYS A 261 10.22 19.02 -8.88
N GLN A 262 9.38 19.69 -9.66
CA GLN A 262 8.25 19.07 -10.33
C GLN A 262 8.76 17.85 -11.12
N VAL A 263 8.04 16.73 -11.08
CA VAL A 263 8.38 15.52 -11.82
C VAL A 263 8.24 15.82 -13.32
N GLU A 264 9.32 16.30 -13.94
CA GLU A 264 9.39 16.57 -15.38
C GLU A 264 9.70 15.28 -16.12
N VAL A 265 8.68 14.65 -16.70
CA VAL A 265 8.89 13.46 -17.53
C VAL A 265 9.30 13.93 -18.93
N LYS A 266 10.49 13.54 -19.39
CA LYS A 266 10.82 13.61 -20.82
C LYS A 266 9.94 12.58 -21.55
N ALA A 267 9.17 13.07 -22.52
CA ALA A 267 8.30 12.25 -23.38
C ALA A 267 9.09 11.22 -24.18
#